data_AF-A0A0A2FWQ4-F1
#
_entry.id   AF-A0A0A2FWQ4-F1
#
_cell.length_a   1.000
_cell.length_b   1.000
_cell.length_c   1.000
_cell.angle_alpha   90.00
_cell.angle_beta   90.00
_cell.angle_gamma   90.00
#
_symmetry.space_group_name_H-M   'P 1'
#
loop_
_entity.id
_entity.type
_entity.pdbx_description
1 polymer ?
#
loop_
_entity_poly.entity_id
_entity_poly.type
_entity_poly.pdbx_seq_one_letter_code
_entity_poly.pdbx_strand_id
1 'polypeptide(L)'
;MKKILLAGLVCFVAFAFSNCGTKTLYSWHGYEEKSYAYSKKQTPESEQKLLKTYEEIIKEQGGIRKTVPPGVYAEYGYLLVKKGRTEEGIRMLKMEMALYPESNLFVSRIIEQLQNP
;
A
#
# COMPACT_ATOMS: atom_id res chain seq x y z
N MET A 1 -5.46 -38.34 36.89
CA MET A 1 -4.89 -38.66 35.55
C MET A 1 -5.67 -38.01 34.40
N LYS A 2 -7.01 -38.16 34.30
CA LYS A 2 -7.81 -37.51 33.22
C LYS A 2 -7.72 -35.97 33.16
N LYS A 3 -7.61 -35.29 34.31
CA LYS A 3 -7.46 -33.82 34.38
C LYS A 3 -6.10 -33.30 33.86
N ILE A 4 -5.05 -34.12 33.96
CA ILE A 4 -3.69 -33.80 33.50
C ILE A 4 -3.61 -34.01 31.97
N LEU A 5 -4.31 -35.03 31.45
CA LEU A 5 -4.45 -35.26 30.01
C LEU A 5 -5.28 -34.16 29.31
N LEU A 6 -6.36 -33.66 29.94
CA LEU A 6 -7.12 -32.52 29.42
C LEU A 6 -6.30 -31.22 29.43
N ALA A 7 -5.50 -30.98 30.46
CA ALA A 7 -4.66 -29.77 30.54
C ALA A 7 -3.55 -29.77 29.48
N GLY A 8 -2.94 -30.94 29.18
CA GLY A 8 -1.95 -31.07 28.11
C GLY A 8 -2.52 -30.83 26.71
N LEU A 9 -3.75 -31.28 26.45
CA LEU A 9 -4.43 -31.08 25.17
C LEU A 9 -4.80 -29.61 24.92
N VAL A 10 -5.19 -28.87 25.97
CA VAL A 10 -5.49 -27.43 25.87
C VAL A 10 -4.22 -26.61 25.58
N CYS A 11 -3.07 -26.95 26.18
CA CYS A 11 -1.80 -26.28 25.88
C CYS A 11 -1.28 -26.55 24.45
N PHE A 12 -1.52 -27.75 23.91
CA PHE A 12 -1.12 -28.09 22.54
C PHE A 12 -1.95 -27.35 21.49
N VAL A 13 -3.26 -27.18 21.72
CA VAL A 13 -4.15 -26.39 20.84
C VAL A 13 -3.81 -24.90 20.89
N ALA A 14 -3.39 -24.37 22.04
CA ALA A 14 -2.98 -22.97 22.17
C ALA A 14 -1.69 -22.64 21.38
N PHE A 15 -0.77 -23.61 21.23
CA PHE A 15 0.46 -23.42 20.45
C PHE A 15 0.25 -23.54 18.93
N ALA A 16 -0.79 -24.26 18.50
CA ALA A 16 -1.13 -24.46 17.10
C ALA A 16 -1.67 -23.20 16.39
N PHE A 17 -2.03 -22.15 17.15
CA PHE A 17 -2.43 -20.84 16.60
C PHE A 17 -1.32 -19.80 16.65
N SER A 18 -0.06 -20.20 16.87
CA SER A 18 1.08 -19.31 16.62
C SER A 18 1.18 -19.05 15.12
N ASN A 19 0.44 -18.05 14.64
CA ASN A 19 0.51 -17.55 13.29
C ASN A 19 1.99 -17.24 13.01
N CYS A 20 2.60 -18.03 12.13
CA CYS A 20 3.95 -17.80 11.67
C CYS A 20 3.93 -16.41 11.02
N GLY A 21 4.40 -15.40 11.75
CA GLY A 21 4.43 -14.03 11.28
C GLY A 21 5.30 -13.95 10.04
N THR A 22 4.67 -14.10 8.87
CA THR A 22 5.36 -13.99 7.60
C THR A 22 5.86 -12.57 7.51
N LYS A 23 7.19 -12.41 7.45
CA LYS A 23 7.79 -11.10 7.19
C LYS A 23 7.23 -10.62 5.85
N THR A 24 6.51 -9.50 5.88
CA THR A 24 5.93 -8.94 4.66
C THR A 24 7.04 -8.41 3.76
N LEU A 25 6.82 -8.49 2.45
CA LEU A 25 7.78 -7.95 1.48
C LEU A 25 7.89 -6.42 1.61
N TYR A 26 6.76 -5.76 1.90
CA TYR A 26 6.63 -4.30 2.03
C TYR A 26 5.82 -3.88 3.26
N SER A 27 5.91 -2.60 3.61
CA SER A 27 5.09 -1.92 4.63
C SER A 27 3.92 -1.18 3.97
N TRP A 28 2.70 -1.64 4.20
CA TRP A 28 1.50 -1.11 3.54
C TRP A 28 0.72 -0.08 4.38
N HIS A 29 1.02 0.09 5.67
CA HIS A 29 0.40 1.10 6.55
C HIS A 29 -1.13 1.16 6.49
N GLY A 30 -1.80 0.01 6.41
CA GLY A 30 -3.27 -0.06 6.35
C GLY A 30 -3.88 0.36 5.01
N TYR A 31 -3.08 0.44 3.94
CA TYR A 31 -3.52 0.78 2.58
C TYR A 31 -4.76 0.00 2.14
N GLU A 32 -4.80 -1.32 2.34
CA GLU A 32 -5.93 -2.16 1.91
C GLU A 32 -7.28 -1.68 2.48
N GLU A 33 -7.32 -1.30 3.76
CA GLU A 33 -8.52 -0.79 4.40
C GLU A 33 -8.91 0.59 3.84
N LYS A 34 -7.94 1.49 3.67
CA LYS A 34 -8.20 2.87 3.23
C LYS A 34 -8.53 2.95 1.75
N SER A 35 -7.89 2.14 0.91
CA SER A 35 -8.18 2.04 -0.52
C SER A 35 -9.57 1.44 -0.72
N TYR A 36 -9.93 0.38 0.02
CA TYR A 36 -11.27 -0.18 0.01
C TYR A 36 -12.33 0.82 0.45
N ALA A 37 -12.08 1.56 1.55
CA ALA A 37 -13.02 2.58 2.04
C ALA A 37 -13.24 3.70 1.00
N TYR A 38 -12.18 4.19 0.35
CA TYR A 38 -12.28 5.18 -0.74
C TYR A 38 -13.03 4.62 -1.94
N SER A 39 -12.73 3.39 -2.36
CA SER A 39 -13.39 2.73 -3.47
C SER A 39 -14.89 2.52 -3.22
N LYS A 40 -15.28 2.22 -1.98
CA LYS A 40 -16.68 2.00 -1.61
C LYS A 40 -17.47 3.31 -1.58
N LYS A 41 -16.86 4.37 -1.04
CA LYS A 41 -17.45 5.72 -0.99
C LYS A 41 -16.35 6.77 -1.13
N GLN A 42 -16.35 7.46 -2.27
CA GLN A 42 -15.40 8.55 -2.56
C GLN A 42 -15.83 9.84 -1.85
N THR A 43 -15.66 9.89 -0.53
CA THR A 43 -15.88 11.10 0.26
C THR A 43 -14.56 11.87 0.40
N PRO A 44 -14.60 13.19 0.65
CA PRO A 44 -13.37 13.95 0.91
C PRO A 44 -12.54 13.38 2.06
N GLU A 45 -13.19 12.83 3.08
CA GLU A 45 -12.55 12.21 4.24
C GLU A 45 -11.83 10.90 3.86
N SER A 46 -12.48 10.01 3.10
CA SER A 46 -11.85 8.75 2.69
C SER A 46 -10.68 9.00 1.72
N GLU A 47 -10.81 10.01 0.84
CA GLU A 47 -9.72 10.45 -0.02
C GLU A 47 -8.53 10.99 0.78
N GLN A 48 -8.77 11.85 1.77
CA GLN A 48 -7.72 12.41 2.61
C GLN A 48 -6.99 11.34 3.42
N LYS A 49 -7.73 10.36 3.96
CA LYS A 49 -7.15 9.20 4.65
C LYS A 49 -6.26 8.39 3.71
N LEU A 50 -6.70 8.16 2.48
CA LEU A 50 -5.92 7.42 1.48
C LEU A 50 -4.65 8.18 1.08
N LEU A 51 -4.73 9.50 0.83
CA LEU A 51 -3.56 10.34 0.54
C LEU A 51 -2.51 10.28 1.66
N LYS A 52 -2.93 10.41 2.92
CA LYS A 52 -2.04 10.29 4.08
C LYS A 52 -1.38 8.91 4.16
N THR A 53 -2.13 7.87 3.82
CA THR A 53 -1.61 6.50 3.80
C THR A 53 -0.50 6.34 2.76
N TYR A 54 -0.63 6.94 1.57
CA TYR A 54 0.45 6.93 0.58
C TYR A 54 1.69 7.68 1.06
N GLU A 55 1.52 8.84 1.71
CA GLU A 55 2.64 9.58 2.29
C GLU A 55 3.37 8.76 3.37
N GLU A 56 2.63 8.05 4.21
CA GLU A 56 3.19 7.14 5.22
C GLU A 56 3.94 5.96 4.57
N ILE A 57 3.39 5.34 3.53
CA ILE A 57 4.09 4.27 2.79
C ILE A 57 5.40 4.76 2.17
N ILE A 58 5.39 5.97 1.58
CA ILE A 58 6.57 6.53 0.92
C ILE A 58 7.65 6.89 1.94
N LYS A 59 7.25 7.44 3.10
CA LYS A 59 8.17 7.93 4.14
C LYS A 59 8.71 6.80 5.02
N GLU A 60 7.88 5.83 5.37
CA GLU A 60 8.17 4.81 6.38
C GLU A 60 8.28 3.43 5.74
N GLN A 61 9.34 3.24 4.97
CA GLN A 61 9.59 1.98 4.27
C GLN A 61 10.07 0.89 5.22
N GLY A 62 9.41 -0.26 5.16
CA GLY A 62 9.74 -1.45 5.94
C GLY A 62 9.65 -2.71 5.09
N GLY A 63 9.40 -3.83 5.77
CA GLY A 63 9.41 -5.14 5.14
C GLY A 63 10.81 -5.58 4.70
N ILE A 64 10.87 -6.69 3.97
CA ILE A 64 12.13 -7.27 3.50
C ILE A 64 12.78 -6.36 2.45
N ARG A 65 11.98 -5.76 1.56
CA ARG A 65 12.49 -5.01 0.42
C ARG A 65 12.89 -3.56 0.75
N LYS A 66 12.38 -3.00 1.86
CA LYS A 66 12.69 -1.64 2.34
C LYS A 66 12.62 -0.58 1.24
N THR A 67 11.59 -0.68 0.40
CA THR A 67 11.30 0.29 -0.66
C THR A 67 9.79 0.48 -0.74
N VAL A 68 9.35 1.57 -1.38
CA VAL A 68 7.93 1.80 -1.68
C VAL A 68 7.39 0.62 -2.51
N PRO A 69 6.21 0.06 -2.19
CA PRO A 69 5.60 -1.01 -2.98
C PRO A 69 5.24 -0.56 -4.42
N PRO A 70 5.12 -1.51 -5.37
CA PRO A 70 4.72 -1.20 -6.73
C PRO A 70 3.31 -0.61 -6.79
N GLY A 71 3.10 0.33 -7.70
CA GLY A 71 1.83 1.02 -7.93
C GLY A 71 1.55 2.18 -6.99
N VAL A 72 2.20 2.27 -5.81
CA VAL A 72 1.91 3.32 -4.82
C VAL A 72 2.24 4.71 -5.36
N TYR A 73 3.37 4.88 -6.05
CA TYR A 73 3.71 6.17 -6.65
C TYR A 73 2.74 6.52 -7.79
N ALA A 74 2.31 5.54 -8.58
CA ALA A 74 1.34 5.76 -9.64
C ALA A 74 -0.03 6.19 -9.10
N GLU A 75 -0.58 5.48 -8.12
CA GLU A 75 -1.90 5.79 -7.54
C GLU A 75 -1.90 7.11 -6.78
N TYR A 76 -0.85 7.38 -6.01
CA TYR A 76 -0.69 8.66 -5.33
C TYR A 76 -0.57 9.81 -6.34
N GLY A 77 0.25 9.62 -7.38
CA GLY A 77 0.41 10.59 -8.46
C GLY A 77 -0.91 10.93 -9.16
N TYR A 78 -1.72 9.90 -9.44
CA TYR A 78 -3.06 10.07 -10.01
C TYR A 78 -3.99 10.90 -9.12
N LEU A 79 -4.06 10.61 -7.80
CA LEU A 79 -4.90 11.39 -6.90
C LEU A 79 -4.43 12.84 -6.77
N LEU A 80 -3.11 13.08 -6.78
CA LEU A 80 -2.55 14.43 -6.77
C LEU A 80 -2.99 15.23 -8.00
N VAL A 81 -2.89 14.63 -9.20
CA VAL A 81 -3.37 15.24 -10.44
C VAL A 81 -4.87 15.55 -10.36
N LYS A 82 -5.69 14.61 -9.89
CA LYS A 82 -7.14 14.81 -9.73
C LYS A 82 -7.48 15.99 -8.82
N LYS A 83 -6.58 16.34 -7.88
CA LYS A 83 -6.70 17.49 -6.98
C LYS A 83 -6.04 18.78 -7.50
N GLY A 84 -5.60 18.80 -8.76
CA GLY A 84 -4.93 19.95 -9.38
C GLY A 84 -3.45 20.08 -9.02
N ARG A 85 -2.86 19.14 -8.26
CA ARG A 85 -1.41 19.09 -7.95
C ARG A 85 -0.65 18.36 -9.06
N THR A 86 -0.84 18.77 -10.31
CA THR A 86 -0.38 18.05 -11.50
C THR A 86 1.14 17.85 -11.54
N GLU A 87 1.92 18.89 -11.25
CA GLU A 87 3.38 18.78 -11.27
C GLU A 87 3.90 17.74 -10.28
N GLU A 88 3.31 17.70 -9.08
CA GLU A 88 3.66 16.72 -8.06
C GLU A 88 3.22 15.32 -8.43
N GLY A 89 2.03 15.18 -9.00
CA GLY A 89 1.58 13.90 -9.50
C GLY A 89 2.47 13.35 -10.62
N ILE A 90 2.91 14.19 -11.56
CA ILE A 90 3.89 13.81 -12.59
C ILE A 90 5.23 13.40 -11.96
N ARG A 91 5.70 14.07 -10.90
CA ARG A 91 6.90 13.64 -10.17
C ARG A 91 6.73 12.24 -9.58
N MET A 92 5.59 11.94 -8.96
CA MET A 92 5.32 10.61 -8.42
C MET A 92 5.27 9.55 -9.53
N LEU A 93 4.59 9.84 -10.65
CA LEU A 93 4.57 8.93 -11.81
C LEU A 93 5.99 8.63 -12.34
N LYS A 94 6.88 9.62 -12.38
CA LYS A 94 8.29 9.40 -12.74
C LYS A 94 9.05 8.56 -11.72
N MET A 95 8.72 8.66 -10.43
CA MET A 95 9.30 7.79 -9.39
C MET A 95 8.87 6.34 -9.56
N GLU A 96 7.60 6.09 -9.93
CA GLU A 96 7.13 4.74 -10.27
C GLU A 96 7.96 4.14 -11.41
N MET A 97 8.14 4.88 -12.50
CA MET A 97 8.94 4.45 -13.66
C MET A 97 10.40 4.13 -13.30
N ALA A 98 10.99 4.92 -12.40
CA ALA A 98 12.37 4.72 -11.96
C ALA A 98 12.53 3.47 -11.07
N LEU A 99 11.56 3.21 -10.20
CA LEU A 99 11.62 2.09 -9.25
C LEU A 99 11.11 0.77 -9.88
N TYR A 100 10.16 0.87 -10.80
CA TYR A 100 9.45 -0.23 -11.45
C TYR A 100 9.43 -0.01 -12.98
N PRO A 101 10.53 -0.32 -13.69
CA PRO A 101 10.65 -0.07 -15.13
C PRO A 101 9.62 -0.85 -15.97
N GLU A 102 9.04 -1.92 -15.44
CA GLU A 102 7.93 -2.64 -16.05
C GLU A 102 6.68 -1.76 -16.24
N SER A 103 6.51 -0.71 -15.42
CA SER A 103 5.40 0.24 -15.50
C SER A 103 5.56 1.27 -16.63
N ASN A 104 6.77 1.42 -17.20
CA ASN A 104 7.13 2.51 -18.11
C ASN A 104 6.18 2.65 -19.29
N LEU A 105 5.78 1.54 -19.92
CA LEU A 105 4.90 1.55 -21.09
C LEU A 105 3.54 2.21 -20.79
N PHE A 106 3.02 1.98 -19.58
CA PHE A 106 1.74 2.51 -19.16
C PHE A 106 1.87 3.94 -18.61
N VAL A 107 2.80 4.15 -17.68
CA VAL A 107 2.94 5.42 -16.96
C VAL A 107 3.43 6.56 -17.87
N SER A 108 4.28 6.28 -18.86
CA SER A 108 4.73 7.29 -19.82
C SER A 108 3.57 7.90 -20.61
N ARG A 109 2.59 7.08 -21.02
CA ARG A 109 1.39 7.55 -21.74
C ARG A 109 0.51 8.45 -20.87
N ILE A 110 0.40 8.13 -19.58
CA ILE A 110 -0.31 8.98 -18.62
C ILE A 110 0.40 10.34 -18.53
N ILE A 111 1.72 10.35 -18.36
CA ILE A 111 2.48 11.61 -18.28
C ILE A 111 2.31 12.43 -19.56
N GLU A 112 2.37 11.80 -20.73
CA GLU A 112 2.18 12.47 -22.03
C GLU A 112 0.81 13.15 -22.13
N GLN A 113 -0.26 12.46 -21.75
CA GLN A 113 -1.62 13.01 -21.70
C GLN A 113 -1.75 14.20 -20.72
N LEU A 114 -1.04 14.16 -19.60
CA LEU A 114 -1.07 15.24 -18.61
C LEU A 114 -0.29 16.48 -19.02
N GLN A 115 0.75 16.31 -19.83
CA GLN A 115 1.60 17.40 -20.32
C GLN A 115 1.04 18.02 -21.61
N ASN A 116 0.29 17.25 -22.39
CA ASN A 116 -0.38 17.67 -23.62
C ASN A 116 -1.90 17.43 -23.51
N PRO A 117 -2.60 18.17 -22.64
CA PRO A 117 -4.02 17.95 -22.34
C PRO A 117 -4.96 18.28 -23.50
#